data_AF-A0A8T5A037-F1
#
_entry.id   AF-A0A8T5A037-F1
#
_cell.length_a   1.000
_cell.length_b   1.000
_cell.length_c   1.000
_cell.angle_alpha   90.00
_cell.angle_beta   90.00
_cell.angle_gamma   90.00
#
_symmetry.space_group_name_H-M   'P 1'
#
loop_
_entity.id
_entity.type
_entity.pdbx_description
1 polymer ?
#
loop_
_entity_poly.entity_id
_entity_poly.type
_entity_poly.pdbx_seq_one_letter_code
_entity_poly.pdbx_strand_id
1 'polypeptide(L)' 'MSKNRNELIIKLIELLEKDPGQTVKQLAKQLNVNRTFLSGYLEALEFEGYVRSKKIGPAKVYFKENLRR' A
#
# COMPACT_ATOMS: atom_id res chain seq x y z
N MET A 1 5.62 16.45 -15.92
CA MET A 1 4.28 16.33 -15.32
C MET A 1 4.16 14.96 -14.66
N SER A 2 4.67 14.79 -13.44
CA SER A 2 4.72 13.47 -12.76
C SER A 2 4.43 13.60 -11.25
N LYS A 3 3.57 14.54 -10.85
CA LYS A 3 3.30 14.81 -9.42
C LYS A 3 2.45 13.73 -8.72
N ASN A 4 1.73 12.90 -9.47
CA ASN A 4 0.67 12.06 -8.91
C ASN A 4 1.16 10.74 -8.25
N ARG A 5 2.28 10.17 -8.70
CA ARG A 5 2.77 8.88 -8.20
C ARG A 5 3.37 9.01 -6.80
N ASN A 6 4.27 9.97 -6.61
CA ASN A 6 4.97 10.17 -5.34
C ASN A 6 4.01 10.59 -4.21
N GLU A 7 3.05 11.46 -4.50
CA GLU A 7 2.03 11.87 -3.53
C GLU A 7 1.17 10.67 -3.07
N LEU A 8 0.84 9.76 -3.99
CA LEU A 8 0.05 8.56 -3.67
C LEU A 8 0.86 7.56 -2.84
N ILE A 9 2.15 7.41 -3.11
CA ILE A 9 3.06 6.61 -2.29
C ILE A 9 3.16 7.20 -0.89
N ILE A 10 3.41 8.50 -0.76
CA ILE A 10 3.52 9.18 0.54
C ILE A 10 2.26 8.94 1.37
N LYS A 11 1.07 9.21 0.81
CA LYS A 11 -0.20 8.96 1.50
C LYS A 11 -0.39 7.50 1.88
N LEU A 12 -0.06 6.56 0.99
CA LEU A 12 -0.16 5.14 1.27
C LEU A 12 0.73 4.74 2.46
N ILE A 13 1.98 5.21 2.46
CA ILE A 13 2.93 4.93 3.55
C ILE A 13 2.43 5.55 4.86
N GLU A 14 1.96 6.80 4.86
CA GLU A 14 1.38 7.45 6.04
C GLU A 14 0.17 6.68 6.61
N LEU A 15 -0.69 6.12 5.75
CA LEU A 15 -1.81 5.29 6.17
C LEU A 15 -1.33 3.98 6.82
N LEU A 16 -0.31 3.35 6.24
CA LEU A 16 0.28 2.11 6.76
C LEU A 16 1.13 2.33 8.03
N GLU A 17 1.65 3.53 8.25
CA GLU A 17 2.31 3.92 9.51
C GLU A 17 1.29 4.11 10.64
N LYS A 18 0.16 4.75 10.35
CA LYS A 18 -0.91 4.99 11.34
C LYS A 18 -1.69 3.73 11.68
N ASP A 19 -2.01 2.92 10.67
CA ASP A 19 -2.76 1.68 10.81
C ASP A 19 -2.12 0.58 9.94
N PRO A 20 -1.14 -0.17 10.48
CA PRO A 20 -0.49 -1.26 9.76
C PRO A 20 -1.40 -2.49 9.63
N GLY A 21 -1.25 -3.25 8.54
CA GLY A 21 -2.02 -4.48 8.33
C GLY A 21 -3.38 -4.24 7.67
N GLN A 22 -3.51 -3.15 6.91
CA GLN A 22 -4.72 -2.87 6.16
C GLN A 22 -4.81 -3.70 4.87
N THR A 23 -6.03 -4.06 4.50
CA THR A 23 -6.34 -4.74 3.24
C THR A 23 -6.37 -3.78 2.06
N VAL A 24 -6.23 -4.31 0.84
CA VAL A 24 -6.41 -3.54 -0.40
C VAL A 24 -7.76 -2.81 -0.43
N LYS A 25 -8.83 -3.43 0.11
CA LYS A 25 -10.16 -2.83 0.16
C LYS A 25 -10.19 -1.59 1.06
N GLN A 26 -9.56 -1.63 2.24
CA GLN A 26 -9.51 -0.50 3.16
C GLN A 26 -8.69 0.65 2.57
N LEU A 27 -7.51 0.34 2.04
CA LEU A 27 -6.63 1.33 1.43
C LEU A 27 -7.27 1.99 0.20
N ALA A 28 -7.96 1.21 -0.64
CA ALA A 28 -8.67 1.74 -1.81
C ALA A 28 -9.78 2.73 -1.41
N LYS A 29 -10.50 2.42 -0.33
CA LYS A 29 -11.56 3.29 0.20
C LYS A 29 -10.98 4.59 0.78
N GLN A 30 -9.87 4.52 1.51
CA GLN A 30 -9.23 5.69 2.12
C GLN A 30 -8.55 6.60 1.09
N LEU A 31 -7.92 6.01 0.07
CA LEU A 31 -7.27 6.73 -1.03
C LEU A 31 -8.25 7.15 -2.14
N ASN A 32 -9.51 6.72 -2.06
CA ASN A 32 -10.53 6.92 -3.09
C ASN A 32 -10.06 6.50 -4.50
N VAL A 33 -9.47 5.31 -4.60
CA VAL A 33 -8.96 4.73 -5.85
C VAL A 33 -9.60 3.38 -6.15
N ASN A 34 -9.54 2.96 -7.42
CA ASN A 34 -10.03 1.65 -7.82
C ASN A 34 -9.21 0.53 -7.14
N ARG A 35 -9.90 -0.46 -6.57
CA ARG A 35 -9.30 -1.62 -5.89
C ARG A 35 -8.37 -2.44 -6.81
N THR A 36 -8.73 -2.64 -8.07
CA THR A 36 -7.91 -3.40 -9.03
C THR A 36 -6.63 -2.65 -9.37
N PHE A 37 -6.75 -1.33 -9.59
CA PHE A 37 -5.60 -0.46 -9.78
C PHE A 37 -4.66 -0.51 -8.57
N LEU A 38 -5.21 -0.34 -7.36
CA LEU A 38 -4.41 -0.36 -6.14
C LEU A 38 -3.76 -1.72 -5.89
N SER A 39 -4.41 -2.83 -6.26
CA SER A 39 -3.83 -4.17 -6.11
C SER A 39 -2.54 -4.32 -6.92
N GLY A 40 -2.59 -4.01 -8.22
CA GLY A 40 -1.39 -4.06 -9.07
C GLY A 40 -0.34 -3.04 -8.66
N TYR A 41 -0.78 -1.87 -8.19
CA TYR A 41 0.13 -0.83 -7.68
C TYR A 41 0.87 -1.28 -6.41
N LEU A 42 0.17 -1.92 -5.47
CA LEU A 42 0.75 -2.46 -4.24
C LEU A 42 1.72 -3.62 -4.52
N GLU A 43 1.45 -4.44 -5.53
CA GLU A 43 2.39 -5.49 -5.97
C GLU A 43 3.68 -4.90 -6.53
N ALA A 44 3.59 -3.82 -7.32
CA ALA A 44 4.78 -3.11 -7.80
C ALA A 44 5.58 -2.48 -6.65
N LEU A 45 4.91 -1.84 -5.68
CA LEU A 45 5.56 -1.25 -4.51
C LEU A 45 6.18 -2.31 -3.58
N GLU A 46 5.58 -3.49 -3.51
CA GLU A 46 6.12 -4.64 -2.78
C GLU A 46 7.39 -5.16 -3.46
N PHE A 47 7.40 -5.24 -4.79
CA PHE A 47 8.60 -5.58 -5.56
C PHE A 47 9.72 -4.55 -5.42
N GLU A 48 9.39 -3.25 -5.38
CA GLU A 48 10.33 -2.15 -5.15
C GLU A 48 10.82 -2.06 -3.69
N GLY A 49 10.20 -2.80 -2.75
CA GLY A 49 10.58 -2.83 -1.34
C GLY A 49 10.07 -1.67 -0.50
N TYR A 50 9.02 -0.95 -0.93
CA TYR A 50 8.39 0.12 -0.14
C TYR A 50 7.38 -0.43 0.88
N VAL A 51 6.73 -1.54 0.53
CA VAL A 51 5.72 -2.21 1.37
C VAL A 51 5.97 -3.71 1.37
N ARG A 52 5.38 -4.40 2.32
CA ARG A 52 5.31 -5.86 2.32
C ARG A 52 3.89 -6.30 2.60
N SER A 53 3.53 -7.46 2.07
CA SER A 53 2.26 -8.07 2.36
C SER A 53 2.39 -9.27 3.30
N LYS A 54 1.29 -9.56 3.98
CA LYS A 54 1.11 -10.81 4.73
C LYS A 54 -0.28 -11.34 4.44
N LYS A 55 -0.41 -12.66 4.32
CA LYS A 55 -1.71 -13.33 4.25
C LYS A 55 -2.19 -13.63 5.67
N ILE A 56 -3.36 -13.10 6.03
CA ILE A 56 -4.04 -13.40 7.30
C ILE A 56 -5.42 -13.96 6.93
N GLY A 57 -5.56 -15.29 7.06
CA GLY A 57 -6.73 -16.00 6.57
C GLY A 57 -6.92 -15.82 5.05
N PRO A 58 -8.13 -15.47 4.57
CA PRO A 58 -8.37 -15.23 3.14
C PRO A 58 -7.86 -13.85 2.67
N ALA A 59 -7.49 -12.95 3.58
CA ALA A 59 -7.14 -11.58 3.24
C ALA A 59 -5.62 -11.37 3.08
N LYS A 60 -5.24 -10.59 2.06
CA LYS A 60 -3.89 -10.02 1.92
C LYS A 60 -3.90 -8.64 2.55
N VAL A 61 -3.05 -8.45 3.56
CA VAL A 61 -2.87 -7.19 4.28
C VAL A 61 -1.47 -6.65 4.01
N TYR A 62 -1.32 -5.33 4.06
CA TYR A 62 -0.09 -4.64 3.73
C TYR A 62 0.48 -3.90 4.93
N PHE A 63 1.80 -3.78 4.94
CA PHE A 63 2.59 -3.08 5.95
C PHE A 63 3.63 -2.23 5.23
N LYS A 64 4.01 -1.09 5.83
CA LYS A 64 5.21 -0.37 5.42
C LYS A 64 6.42 -1.30 5.56
N GLU A 65 7.30 -1.31 4.57
CA GLU A 65 8.59 -2.00 4.71
C GLU A 65 9.49 -1.17 5.63
N ASN A 66 9.95 -1.78 6.71
CA ASN A 66 10.96 -1.17 7.56
C ASN A 66 12.31 -1.40 6.89
N LEU A 67 12.65 -0.57 5.92
CA LEU A 67 14.02 -0.45 5.41
C LEU A 67 14.93 -0.04 6.57
N ARG A 68 15.37 -1.04 7.37
CA ARG A 68 16.55 -0.94 8.21
C ARG A 68 17.74 -0.98 7.25
N ARG A 69 18.13 0.18 6.73
CA ARG A 69 19.45 0.40 6.14
C ARG A 69 20.27 1.24 7.11
#